data_AF-A0A920J5K2-F1
#
_entry.id   AF-A0A920J5K2-F1
#
_cell.length_a   1.000
_cell.length_b   1.000
_cell.length_c   1.000
_cell.angle_alpha   90.00
_cell.angle_beta   90.00
_cell.angle_gamma   90.00
#
_symmetry.space_group_name_H-M   'P 1'
#
loop_
_entity.id
_entity.type
_entity.pdbx_description
1 polymer ?
#
loop_
_entity_poly.entity_id
_entity_poly.type
_entity_poly.pdbx_seq_one_letter_code
_entity_poly.pdbx_strand_id
1 'polypeptide(L)' 'MWDIELTDIKDRSLAYTPVPGGVGPMTINTLILQTLESCENS' A
#
# COMPACT_ATOMS: atom_id res chain seq x y z
N MET A 1 -16.09 -6.01 -3.33
CA MET A 1 -15.34 -7.14 -3.91
C MET A 1 -13.96 -6.61 -4.25
N TRP A 2 -12.93 -7.27 -3.79
CA TRP A 2 -11.54 -6.89 -4.03
C TRP A 2 -11.09 -7.45 -5.39
N ASP A 3 -10.10 -6.82 -6.03
CA ASP A 3 -9.62 -7.24 -7.35
C ASP A 3 -8.91 -8.61 -7.34
N ILE A 4 -8.52 -9.10 -6.15
CA ILE A 4 -7.81 -10.36 -5.97
C ILE A 4 -8.45 -11.21 -4.86
N GLU A 5 -8.41 -12.54 -5.06
CA GLU A 5 -8.81 -13.52 -4.04
C GLU A 5 -7.65 -13.76 -3.07
N LEU A 6 -7.84 -13.34 -1.81
CA LEU A 6 -6.81 -13.38 -0.78
C LEU A 6 -6.59 -14.77 -0.18
N THR A 7 -7.53 -15.69 -0.39
CA THR A 7 -7.44 -17.05 0.17
C THR A 7 -6.41 -17.88 -0.59
N ASP A 8 -6.44 -17.85 -1.92
CA ASP A 8 -5.54 -18.65 -2.78
C ASP A 8 -4.12 -18.07 -2.89
N ILE A 9 -3.97 -16.76 -2.71
CA ILE A 9 -2.68 -16.10 -2.94
C ILE A 9 -1.69 -16.35 -1.80
N LYS A 10 -2.16 -16.60 -0.58
CA LYS A 10 -1.31 -16.79 0.61
C LYS A 10 -0.35 -17.98 0.48
N ASP A 11 -0.80 -19.05 -0.16
CA ASP A 11 0.00 -20.27 -0.32
C ASP A 11 0.83 -20.28 -1.61
N ARG A 12 0.58 -19.32 -2.52
CA ARG A 12 1.20 -19.25 -3.85
C ARG A 12 2.21 -18.12 -3.98
N SER A 13 2.10 -17.07 -3.16
CA SER A 13 2.98 -15.90 -3.23
C SER A 13 3.98 -15.86 -2.08
N LEU A 14 5.18 -15.35 -2.36
CA LEU A 14 6.19 -15.09 -1.32
C LEU A 14 5.81 -13.90 -0.44
N ALA A 15 5.03 -12.96 -0.99
CA ALA A 15 4.48 -11.81 -0.30
C ALA A 15 3.19 -11.35 -1.01
N TYR A 16 2.29 -10.70 -0.29
CA TYR A 16 1.09 -10.05 -0.84
C TYR A 16 0.73 -8.85 0.02
N THR A 17 0.00 -7.88 -0.56
CA THR A 17 -0.55 -6.76 0.20
C THR A 17 -1.91 -7.15 0.76
N PRO A 18 -2.09 -7.25 2.10
CA PRO A 18 -3.36 -7.64 2.67
C PRO A 18 -4.42 -6.57 2.41
N VAL A 19 -5.68 -7.00 2.31
CA VAL A 19 -6.79 -6.07 2.19
C VAL A 19 -7.89 -6.47 3.18
N PRO A 20 -8.27 -5.59 4.12
CA PRO A 20 -7.77 -4.23 4.35
C PRO A 20 -6.34 -4.18 4.93
N GLY A 21 -5.68 -3.01 4.85
CA GLY A 21 -4.42 -2.73 5.57
C GLY A 21 -3.13 -2.70 4.74
N GLY A 22 -3.18 -3.04 3.45
CA GLY A 22 -2.01 -3.03 2.56
C GLY A 22 -1.74 -1.66 1.94
N VAL A 23 -2.18 -1.46 0.69
CA VAL A 23 -1.82 -0.27 -0.10
C VAL A 23 -2.50 1.01 0.38
N GLY A 24 -3.70 0.93 0.96
CA GLY A 24 -4.47 2.11 1.39
C GLY A 24 -3.73 3.02 2.37
N PRO A 25 -3.22 2.50 3.52
CA PRO A 25 -2.41 3.28 4.45
C PRO A 25 -1.14 3.87 3.83
N MET A 26 -0.47 3.11 2.95
CA MET A 26 0.73 3.58 2.27
C MET A 26 0.44 4.75 1.32
N THR A 27 -0.72 4.82 0.68
CA THR A 27 -1.10 5.98 -0.15
C THR A 27 -1.08 7.28 0.64
N ILE A 28 -1.69 7.29 1.83
CA ILE A 28 -1.71 8.50 2.69
C ILE A 28 -0.30 8.83 3.16
N ASN A 29 0.46 7.82 3.60
CA ASN A 29 1.84 8.01 4.03
C ASN A 29 2.72 8.64 2.93
N THR A 30 2.61 8.13 1.70
CA THR A 30 3.39 8.64 0.56
C THR A 30 2.99 10.07 0.22
N LEU A 31 1.71 10.43 0.25
CA LEU A 31 1.28 11.81 0.03
C LEU A 31 1.86 12.78 1.07
N ILE A 32 1.92 12.36 2.34
CA ILE A 32 2.53 13.15 3.41
C ILE A 32 4.04 13.30 3.17
N LEU A 33 4.72 12.21 2.84
CA LEU A 33 6.16 12.23 2.54
C LEU A 33 6.46 13.18 1.37
N GLN A 34 5.72 13.08 0.26
CA GLN A 34 5.87 13.96 -0.89
C GLN A 34 5.61 15.44 -0.55
N THR A 35 4.68 15.70 0.36
CA THR A 35 4.41 17.06 0.85
C THR A 35 5.60 17.60 1.63
N LEU A 36 6.19 16.80 2.52
CA LEU A 36 7.39 17.18 3.27
C LEU A 36 8.59 17.40 2.34
N GLU A 37 8.87 16.46 1.43
CA GLU A 37 9.95 16.59 0.46
C GLU A 37 9.77 17.84 -0.42
N SER A 38 8.54 18.19 -0.79
CA SER A 38 8.27 19.42 -1.55
C SER A 38 8.57 20.68 -0.73
N CYS A 39 8.24 20.67 0.57
CA CYS A 39 8.56 21.78 1.48
C CYS A 39 10.06 21.92 1.73
N GLU A 40 10.79 20.81 1.85
CA GLU A 40 12.25 20.81 2.08
C GLU A 40 13.06 21.23 0.84
N ASN A 41 12.54 20.97 -0.37
CA ASN A 41 13.18 21.31 -1.63
C ASN A 41 12.75 22.67 -2.22
N SER A 42 12.02 23.49 -1.44
CA SER A 42 11.57 24.84 -1.82
C SER A 42 12.59 25.93 -1.51
#